data_AF-A0A9E5BZY3-F1
#
_entry.id   AF-A0A9E5BZY3-F1
#
_cell.length_a   1.000
_cell.length_b   1.000
_cell.length_c   1.000
_cell.angle_alpha   90.00
_cell.angle_beta   90.00
_cell.angle_gamma   90.00
#
_symmetry.space_group_name_H-M   'P 1'
#
loop_
_entity.id
_entity.type
_entity.pdbx_description
1 polymer ?
#
loop_
_entity_poly.entity_id
_entity_poly.type
_entity_poly.pdbx_seq_one_letter_code
_entity_poly.pdbx_strand_id
1 'polypeptide(L)'
;MFSKLSEHIRQMPSRRNPPYRPAMTIDKEEAGELDKKLGDAANYDIGLLREMVSADPDNMEFRKALVSGIASAEFAGIDAFSRKVCEWQDWNVPPTLIMAMARQTWDEVRHARLATGVLESYGGKIGEYPDTLAGGAGGAAPPSTQGKGHGHGNGQQKSGAAVTPQAGMQEPISMLSAVNVSLEGGALLLFKGTSELGAKIGDELMEHCFDYNWADEVTHTAIGDYFVKLLSEDNPEMEQRALRIHAMSEYGRTRLDETQTEELKEFFADEFERASAALAGSGYAQQGHGAKDASEDAASG
;
A
#
# COMPACT_ATOMS: atom_id res chain seq x y z
N MET A 1 -15.91 -1.37 29.21
CA MET A 1 -15.47 -2.06 27.98
C MET A 1 -14.01 -1.71 27.80
N PHE A 2 -13.11 -2.69 27.74
CA PHE A 2 -11.70 -2.40 27.43
C PHE A 2 -11.60 -2.10 25.94
N SER A 3 -10.87 -1.06 25.59
CA SER A 3 -10.47 -0.72 24.22
C SER A 3 -9.66 -1.85 23.60
N LYS A 4 -9.82 -2.06 22.29
CA LYS A 4 -9.11 -3.14 21.58
C LYS A 4 -7.62 -2.82 21.45
N LEU A 5 -6.78 -3.86 21.38
CA LEU A 5 -5.35 -3.71 21.12
C LEU A 5 -5.09 -2.98 19.79
N SER A 6 -5.91 -3.26 18.77
CA SER A 6 -5.89 -2.59 17.47
C SER A 6 -6.12 -1.07 17.58
N GLU A 7 -7.03 -0.62 18.45
CA GLU A 7 -7.27 0.80 18.71
C GLU A 7 -6.08 1.49 19.39
N HIS A 8 -5.39 0.78 20.29
CA HIS A 8 -4.21 1.29 20.97
C HIS A 8 -3.03 1.45 20.02
N ILE A 9 -2.76 0.42 19.20
CA ILE A 9 -1.64 0.42 18.26
C ILE A 9 -1.77 1.55 17.24
N ARG A 10 -2.99 1.86 16.78
CA ARG A 10 -3.23 2.98 15.85
C ARG A 10 -2.83 4.35 16.40
N GLN A 11 -2.88 4.50 17.72
CA GLN A 11 -2.51 5.76 18.40
C GLN A 11 -1.03 5.82 18.74
N MET A 12 -0.30 4.71 18.57
CA MET A 12 1.13 4.69 18.88
C MET A 12 1.90 5.49 17.83
N PRO A 13 2.76 6.44 18.26
CA PRO A 13 3.63 7.14 17.34
C PRO A 13 4.65 6.17 16.75
N SER A 14 5.05 6.41 15.48
CA SER A 14 6.15 5.65 14.87
C SER A 14 7.41 5.75 15.75
N ARG A 15 8.12 4.63 15.85
CA ARG A 15 9.40 4.52 16.57
C ARG A 15 10.60 4.57 15.63
N ARG A 16 10.36 4.85 14.35
CA ARG A 16 11.40 4.98 13.33
C ARG A 16 12.38 6.10 13.72
N ASN A 17 13.67 5.77 13.70
CA ASN A 17 14.75 6.70 13.99
C ASN A 17 15.85 6.63 12.90
N PRO A 18 16.18 7.73 12.21
CA PRO A 18 15.50 9.04 12.27
C PRO A 18 14.02 8.94 11.88
N PRO A 19 13.15 9.85 12.34
CA PRO A 19 11.73 9.86 11.98
C PRO A 19 11.52 9.95 10.47
N TYR A 20 10.40 9.42 9.98
CA TYR A 20 10.03 9.53 8.57
C TYR A 20 9.98 10.98 8.11
N ARG A 21 10.62 11.23 6.98
CA ARG A 21 10.77 12.50 6.29
C ARG A 21 10.46 12.29 4.79
N PRO A 22 9.17 12.21 4.41
CA PRO A 22 8.78 11.87 3.04
C PRO A 22 9.31 12.87 2.02
N ALA A 23 9.78 12.39 0.86
CA ALA A 23 10.29 13.23 -0.22
C ALA A 23 9.30 14.30 -0.70
N MET A 24 8.00 13.99 -0.68
CA MET A 24 6.93 14.93 -1.06
C MET A 24 6.72 16.10 -0.08
N THR A 25 7.36 16.05 1.09
CA THR A 25 7.18 17.04 2.18
C THR A 25 8.43 17.84 2.51
N ILE A 26 9.53 17.62 1.78
CA ILE A 26 10.79 18.31 2.03
C ILE A 26 10.66 19.81 1.70
N ASP A 27 11.38 20.63 2.43
CA ASP A 27 11.41 22.07 2.20
C ASP A 27 12.37 22.47 1.05
N LYS A 28 12.47 23.78 0.77
CA LYS A 28 13.32 24.30 -0.32
C LYS A 28 14.82 24.12 -0.05
N GLU A 29 15.24 24.15 1.21
CA GLU A 29 16.65 23.96 1.57
C GLU A 29 17.03 22.50 1.34
N GLU A 30 16.19 21.58 1.81
CA GLU A 30 16.35 20.14 1.60
C GLU A 30 16.30 19.75 0.11
N ALA A 31 15.38 20.34 -0.66
CA ALA A 31 15.35 20.17 -2.11
C ALA A 31 16.66 20.67 -2.75
N GLY A 32 17.20 21.81 -2.31
CA GLY A 32 18.48 22.33 -2.79
C GLY A 32 19.69 21.46 -2.43
N GLU A 33 19.66 20.75 -1.31
CA GLU A 33 20.68 19.75 -0.97
C GLU A 33 20.57 18.49 -1.86
N LEU A 34 19.34 18.08 -2.18
CA LEU A 34 19.09 16.96 -3.08
C LEU A 34 19.50 17.31 -4.53
N ASP A 35 19.21 18.52 -4.99
CA ASP A 35 19.68 19.07 -6.28
C ASP A 35 21.21 18.97 -6.40
N LYS A 36 21.95 19.34 -5.36
CA LYS A 36 23.43 19.28 -5.37
C LYS A 36 23.96 17.85 -5.49
N LYS A 37 23.27 16.88 -4.89
CA LYS A 37 23.68 15.46 -4.90
C LYS A 37 23.29 14.76 -6.20
N LEU A 38 22.11 15.07 -6.73
CA LEU A 38 21.49 14.32 -7.82
C LEU A 38 21.41 15.08 -9.15
N GLY A 39 21.86 16.34 -9.18
CA GLY A 39 21.73 17.26 -10.31
C GLY A 39 20.35 17.91 -10.41
N ASP A 40 19.31 17.23 -9.92
CA ASP A 40 17.93 17.68 -9.80
C ASP A 40 17.24 16.84 -8.71
N ALA A 41 16.53 17.47 -7.78
CA ALA A 41 15.79 16.81 -6.72
C ALA A 41 14.68 15.90 -7.26
N ALA A 42 14.15 16.21 -8.44
CA ALA A 42 13.19 15.36 -9.15
C ALA A 42 13.79 14.02 -9.58
N ASN A 43 15.12 13.89 -9.61
CA ASN A 43 15.78 12.61 -9.88
C ASN A 43 15.69 11.61 -8.72
N TYR A 44 15.18 12.03 -7.55
CA TYR A 44 14.96 11.12 -6.42
C TYR A 44 13.70 10.25 -6.59
N ASP A 45 13.78 9.36 -7.57
CA ASP A 45 12.83 8.30 -7.89
C ASP A 45 13.61 6.99 -8.02
N ILE A 46 13.17 5.91 -7.37
CA ILE A 46 13.94 4.66 -7.29
C ILE A 46 14.21 4.08 -8.70
N GLY A 47 13.23 4.14 -9.60
CA GLY A 47 13.37 3.64 -10.96
C GLY A 47 14.41 4.44 -11.75
N LEU A 48 14.32 5.76 -11.69
CA LEU A 48 15.29 6.65 -12.34
C LEU A 48 16.69 6.53 -11.73
N LEU A 49 16.80 6.46 -10.40
CA LEU A 49 18.08 6.28 -9.70
C LEU A 49 18.78 4.99 -10.14
N ARG A 50 18.04 3.91 -10.37
CA ARG A 50 18.60 2.66 -10.91
C ARG A 50 19.23 2.87 -12.28
N GLU A 51 18.56 3.60 -13.17
CA GLU A 51 19.12 3.95 -14.49
C GLU A 51 20.32 4.88 -14.39
N MET A 52 20.30 5.83 -13.44
CA MET A 52 21.43 6.73 -13.18
C MET A 52 22.67 5.98 -12.68
N VAL A 53 22.51 5.03 -11.74
CA VAL A 53 23.60 4.16 -11.28
C VAL A 53 24.12 3.28 -12.41
N SER A 54 23.23 2.77 -13.27
CA SER A 54 23.62 2.00 -14.46
C SER A 54 24.45 2.82 -15.45
N ALA A 55 24.15 4.13 -15.59
CA ALA A 55 24.83 5.04 -16.50
C ALA A 55 26.15 5.58 -15.94
N ASP A 56 26.22 5.85 -14.64
CA ASP A 56 27.41 6.34 -13.95
C ASP A 56 27.64 5.53 -12.66
N PRO A 57 28.19 4.30 -12.79
CA PRO A 57 28.35 3.42 -11.65
C PRO A 57 29.33 3.96 -10.61
N ASP A 58 30.30 4.79 -10.99
CA ASP A 58 31.28 5.33 -10.04
C ASP A 58 30.72 6.45 -9.16
N ASN A 59 29.51 6.93 -9.46
CA ASN A 59 28.84 7.97 -8.68
C ASN A 59 28.20 7.40 -7.40
N MET A 60 28.91 7.58 -6.29
CA MET A 60 28.46 7.08 -5.00
C MET A 60 27.18 7.77 -4.47
N GLU A 61 26.90 9.01 -4.86
CA GLU A 61 25.66 9.68 -4.45
C GLU A 61 24.43 9.00 -5.05
N PHE A 62 24.51 8.53 -6.30
CA PHE A 62 23.42 7.80 -6.94
C PHE A 62 23.19 6.44 -6.27
N ARG A 63 24.28 5.70 -5.96
CA ARG A 63 24.19 4.41 -5.25
C ARG A 63 23.57 4.58 -3.85
N LYS A 64 24.04 5.58 -3.09
CA LYS A 64 23.50 5.88 -1.76
C LYS A 64 22.03 6.29 -1.83
N ALA A 65 21.65 7.15 -2.78
CA ALA A 65 20.27 7.57 -2.95
C ALA A 65 19.34 6.38 -3.29
N LEU A 66 19.75 5.52 -4.23
CA LEU A 66 19.00 4.31 -4.61
C LEU A 66 18.77 3.40 -3.40
N VAL A 67 19.85 3.01 -2.71
CA VAL A 67 19.76 2.09 -1.57
C VAL A 67 19.04 2.73 -0.39
N SER A 68 19.20 4.04 -0.16
CA SER A 68 18.45 4.75 0.89
C SER A 68 16.95 4.79 0.60
N GLY A 69 16.54 5.00 -0.65
CA GLY A 69 15.14 4.93 -1.06
C GLY A 69 14.57 3.54 -0.82
N ILE A 70 15.26 2.49 -1.28
CA ILE A 70 14.83 1.11 -1.05
C ILE A 70 14.71 0.83 0.46
N ALA A 71 15.75 1.11 1.25
CA ALA A 71 15.72 0.91 2.70
C ALA A 71 14.55 1.63 3.38
N SER A 72 14.22 2.86 2.95
CA SER A 72 13.05 3.60 3.43
C SER A 72 11.73 2.86 3.15
N ALA A 73 11.59 2.31 1.94
CA ALA A 73 10.42 1.53 1.56
C ALA A 73 10.29 0.26 2.43
N GLU A 74 11.40 -0.44 2.68
CA GLU A 74 11.42 -1.62 3.57
C GLU A 74 10.98 -1.26 4.99
N PHE A 75 11.48 -0.15 5.54
CA PHE A 75 11.02 0.31 6.85
C PHE A 75 9.51 0.57 6.88
N ALA A 76 8.96 1.17 5.81
CA ALA A 76 7.51 1.38 5.69
C ALA A 76 6.76 0.04 5.60
N GLY A 77 7.34 -0.96 4.94
CA GLY A 77 6.87 -2.36 4.94
C GLY A 77 6.74 -2.91 6.35
N ILE A 78 7.79 -2.82 7.18
CA ILE A 78 7.76 -3.26 8.59
C ILE A 78 6.56 -2.67 9.32
N ASP A 79 6.35 -1.35 9.21
CA ASP A 79 5.23 -0.66 9.84
C ASP A 79 3.87 -1.11 9.28
N ALA A 80 3.78 -1.38 7.98
CA ALA A 80 2.56 -1.81 7.32
C ALA A 80 2.17 -3.25 7.71
N PHE A 81 3.09 -4.20 7.62
CA PHE A 81 2.80 -5.62 7.87
C PHE A 81 2.70 -5.95 9.36
N SER A 82 3.51 -5.32 10.21
CA SER A 82 3.41 -5.52 11.67
C SER A 82 2.05 -5.08 12.21
N ARG A 83 1.45 -4.02 11.64
CA ARG A 83 0.09 -3.59 12.00
C ARG A 83 -0.94 -4.67 11.66
N LYS A 84 -0.85 -5.31 10.50
CA LYS A 84 -1.78 -6.39 10.09
C LYS A 84 -1.81 -7.53 11.10
N VAL A 85 -0.65 -7.89 11.68
CA VAL A 85 -0.56 -8.94 12.72
C VAL A 85 -1.46 -8.66 13.92
N CYS A 86 -1.69 -7.39 14.26
CA CYS A 86 -2.50 -6.98 15.39
C CYS A 86 -3.92 -6.55 14.98
N GLU A 87 -4.05 -5.83 13.88
CA GLU A 87 -5.32 -5.27 13.43
C GLU A 87 -6.25 -6.31 12.80
N TRP A 88 -5.71 -7.36 12.20
CA TRP A 88 -6.50 -8.44 11.61
C TRP A 88 -6.93 -9.52 12.60
N GLN A 89 -6.46 -9.48 13.84
CA GLN A 89 -6.91 -10.42 14.88
C GLN A 89 -8.40 -10.28 15.20
N ASP A 90 -8.96 -9.10 14.94
CA ASP A 90 -10.39 -8.81 15.10
C ASP A 90 -11.24 -9.22 13.87
N TRP A 91 -10.59 -9.67 12.79
CA TRP A 91 -11.26 -10.05 11.55
C TRP A 91 -11.46 -11.56 11.49
N ASN A 92 -12.48 -11.99 10.72
CA ASN A 92 -12.70 -13.41 10.44
C ASN A 92 -11.71 -13.91 9.38
N VAL A 93 -10.44 -14.04 9.77
CA VAL A 93 -9.36 -14.55 8.92
C VAL A 93 -8.71 -15.77 9.58
N PRO A 94 -8.15 -16.70 8.80
CA PRO A 94 -7.48 -17.86 9.39
C PRO A 94 -6.23 -17.43 10.18
N PRO A 95 -5.92 -18.07 11.33
CA PRO A 95 -4.72 -17.75 12.10
C PRO A 95 -3.41 -17.91 11.31
N THR A 96 -3.41 -18.76 10.28
CA THR A 96 -2.28 -18.93 9.36
C THR A 96 -1.99 -17.67 8.55
N LEU A 97 -2.99 -16.83 8.24
CA LEU A 97 -2.76 -15.53 7.60
C LEU A 97 -2.02 -14.58 8.53
N ILE A 98 -2.43 -14.51 9.81
CA ILE A 98 -1.75 -13.68 10.81
C ILE A 98 -0.28 -14.11 10.96
N MET A 99 -0.03 -15.42 10.96
CA MET A 99 1.33 -15.96 11.00
C MET A 99 2.14 -15.64 9.74
N ALA A 100 1.51 -15.67 8.56
CA ALA A 100 2.15 -15.26 7.31
C ALA A 100 2.56 -13.78 7.35
N MET A 101 1.66 -12.89 7.81
CA MET A 101 1.98 -11.46 7.99
C MET A 101 3.11 -11.23 9.00
N ALA A 102 3.17 -12.04 10.07
CA ALA A 102 4.26 -11.96 11.04
C ALA A 102 5.62 -12.40 10.44
N ARG A 103 5.63 -13.41 9.57
CA ARG A 103 6.83 -13.82 8.83
C ARG A 103 7.29 -12.72 7.86
N GLN A 104 6.38 -12.22 7.02
CA GLN A 104 6.68 -11.11 6.11
C GLN A 104 7.21 -9.88 6.86
N THR A 105 6.62 -9.54 8.01
CA THR A 105 7.16 -8.45 8.86
C THR A 105 8.62 -8.67 9.24
N TRP A 106 9.01 -9.91 9.54
CA TRP A 106 10.39 -10.26 9.85
C TRP A 106 11.30 -10.19 8.63
N ASP A 107 10.79 -10.57 7.47
CA ASP A 107 11.51 -10.45 6.19
C ASP A 107 11.76 -8.96 5.86
N GLU A 108 10.79 -8.07 6.04
CA GLU A 108 11.02 -6.62 5.88
C GLU A 108 12.07 -6.06 6.86
N VAL A 109 12.11 -6.57 8.10
CA VAL A 109 13.15 -6.18 9.07
C VAL A 109 14.52 -6.57 8.53
N ARG A 110 14.64 -7.75 7.94
CA ARG A 110 15.87 -8.22 7.32
C ARG A 110 16.21 -7.40 6.08
N HIS A 111 15.25 -7.13 5.20
CA HIS A 111 15.43 -6.29 4.02
C HIS A 111 15.98 -4.91 4.39
N ALA A 112 15.32 -4.22 5.32
CA ALA A 112 15.74 -2.92 5.82
C ALA A 112 17.15 -2.97 6.43
N ARG A 113 17.47 -4.05 7.17
CA ARG A 113 18.77 -4.20 7.82
C ARG A 113 19.89 -4.45 6.81
N LEU A 114 19.67 -5.28 5.80
CA LEU A 114 20.62 -5.56 4.73
C LEU A 114 20.88 -4.29 3.91
N ALA A 115 19.81 -3.61 3.45
CA ALA A 115 19.93 -2.36 2.71
C ALA A 115 20.62 -1.26 3.53
N THR A 116 20.38 -1.18 4.84
CA THR A 116 21.13 -0.28 5.74
C THR A 116 22.63 -0.60 5.74
N GLY A 117 23.00 -1.89 5.82
CA GLY A 117 24.40 -2.31 5.79
C GLY A 117 25.08 -1.97 4.46
N VAL A 118 24.39 -2.14 3.33
CA VAL A 118 24.87 -1.73 2.01
C VAL A 118 25.07 -0.21 1.96
N LEU A 119 24.08 0.58 2.41
CA LEU A 119 24.17 2.03 2.47
C LEU A 119 25.36 2.51 3.32
N GLU A 120 25.56 1.90 4.48
CA GLU A 120 26.70 2.19 5.37
C GLU A 120 28.04 1.87 4.70
N SER A 121 28.11 0.78 3.92
CA SER A 121 29.33 0.42 3.16
C SER A 121 29.68 1.44 2.07
N TYR A 122 28.70 2.17 1.55
CA TYR A 122 28.88 3.29 0.62
C TYR A 122 29.21 4.61 1.32
N GLY A 123 29.37 4.61 2.65
CA GLY A 123 29.59 5.80 3.46
C GLY A 123 28.33 6.65 3.66
N GLY A 124 27.16 6.10 3.35
CA GLY A 124 25.87 6.74 3.60
C GLY A 124 25.32 6.41 4.98
N LYS A 125 24.20 7.06 5.33
CA LYS A 125 23.43 6.74 6.53
C LYS A 125 21.94 6.92 6.31
N ILE A 126 21.14 6.16 7.05
CA ILE A 126 19.69 6.30 7.02
C ILE A 126 19.28 7.72 7.44
N GLY A 127 18.36 8.31 6.65
CA GLY A 127 17.87 9.69 6.80
C GLY A 127 18.70 10.76 6.10
N GLU A 128 19.85 10.40 5.52
CA GLU A 128 20.63 11.30 4.66
C GLU A 128 19.82 11.75 3.43
N TYR A 129 19.02 10.84 2.86
CA TYR A 129 18.05 11.12 1.81
C TYR A 129 16.64 11.08 2.40
N PRO A 130 15.66 11.78 1.79
CA PRO A 130 14.29 11.71 2.27
C PRO A 130 13.70 10.31 2.05
N ASP A 131 12.64 9.99 2.78
CA ASP A 131 11.99 8.69 2.69
C ASP A 131 11.13 8.61 1.41
N THR A 132 11.36 7.57 0.61
CA THR A 132 10.39 7.11 -0.38
C THR A 132 9.38 6.25 0.37
N LEU A 133 8.12 6.69 0.41
CA LEU A 133 7.06 5.89 1.01
C LEU A 133 6.65 4.79 0.03
N ALA A 134 6.64 3.54 0.49
CA ALA A 134 5.97 2.48 -0.22
C ALA A 134 4.50 2.89 -0.45
N GLY A 135 4.06 2.92 -1.71
CA GLY A 135 2.68 3.23 -2.06
C GLY A 135 2.33 4.72 -2.17
N GLY A 136 3.13 5.51 -2.90
CA GLY A 136 2.70 6.82 -3.43
C GLY A 136 1.36 6.82 -4.20
N ALA A 137 0.85 5.63 -4.54
CA ALA A 137 -0.54 5.38 -4.93
C ALA A 137 -1.23 4.40 -3.96
N GLY A 138 -1.59 4.86 -2.76
CA GLY A 138 -2.57 4.16 -1.91
C GLY A 138 -2.04 3.26 -0.79
N GLY A 139 -0.75 3.28 -0.46
CA GLY A 139 -0.28 2.72 0.81
C GLY A 139 -0.61 3.69 1.94
N ALA A 140 -1.32 3.26 2.99
CA ALA A 140 -1.61 4.13 4.12
C ALA A 140 -0.30 4.66 4.71
N ALA A 141 -0.04 5.97 4.52
CA ALA A 141 1.15 6.62 5.04
C ALA A 141 1.25 6.40 6.56
N PRO A 142 2.46 6.23 7.13
CA PRO A 142 2.61 6.02 8.56
C PRO A 142 1.97 7.19 9.33
N PRO A 143 1.32 6.94 10.49
CA PRO A 143 0.53 7.96 11.20
C PRO A 143 1.26 9.29 11.49
N SER A 144 2.59 9.27 11.57
CA SER A 144 3.42 10.45 11.79
C SER A 144 3.43 11.45 10.63
N THR A 145 3.00 11.07 9.43
CA THR A 145 2.94 11.96 8.26
C THR A 145 1.56 12.62 8.08
N GLN A 146 0.57 12.23 8.89
CA GLN A 146 -0.73 12.93 8.95
C GLN A 146 -0.58 14.19 9.83
N GLY A 147 -0.03 15.25 9.23
CA GLY A 147 0.07 16.55 9.86
C GLY A 147 -1.29 17.13 10.26
N LYS A 148 -1.28 17.92 11.36
CA LYS A 148 -2.40 18.67 11.92
C LYS A 148 -3.05 19.63 10.92
N GLY A 149 -3.94 19.15 10.06
CA GLY A 149 -4.85 19.98 9.28
C GLY A 149 -5.93 20.58 10.18
N HIS A 150 -5.80 21.86 10.53
CA HIS A 150 -6.91 22.63 11.11
C HIS A 150 -8.01 22.78 10.06
N GLY A 151 -9.11 22.02 10.19
CA GLY A 151 -10.32 22.19 9.41
C GLY A 151 -11.54 22.23 10.32
N HIS A 152 -11.96 23.42 10.72
CA HIS A 152 -13.29 23.64 11.28
C HIS A 152 -14.34 23.32 10.22
N GLY A 153 -15.18 22.31 10.46
CA GLY A 153 -16.32 21.96 9.62
C GLY A 153 -17.42 21.37 10.48
N ASN A 154 -18.30 22.24 10.96
CA ASN A 154 -19.48 21.90 11.75
C ASN A 154 -20.54 21.28 10.82
N GLY A 155 -21.01 20.07 11.10
CA GLY A 155 -22.06 19.43 10.30
C GLY A 155 -22.47 18.06 10.84
N GLN A 156 -23.56 18.04 11.59
CA GLN A 156 -24.27 16.81 11.96
C GLN A 156 -24.63 16.01 10.70
N GLN A 157 -24.26 14.72 10.64
CA GLN A 157 -24.88 13.80 9.69
C GLN A 157 -25.19 12.45 10.33
N LYS A 158 -26.44 12.06 10.11
CA LYS A 158 -27.18 10.96 10.71
C LYS A 158 -26.61 9.60 10.31
N SER A 159 -26.74 8.65 11.23
CA SER A 159 -26.44 7.24 11.11
C SER A 159 -27.17 6.57 9.94
N GLY A 160 -26.42 6.29 8.88
CA GLY A 160 -26.67 5.25 7.89
C GLY A 160 -25.30 4.66 7.54
N ALA A 161 -25.14 3.34 7.57
CA ALA A 161 -23.86 2.66 7.44
C ALA A 161 -23.23 2.87 6.04
N ALA A 162 -22.56 4.00 5.86
CA ALA A 162 -21.63 4.24 4.78
C ALA A 162 -20.24 3.81 5.26
N VAL A 163 -19.67 2.79 4.63
CA VAL A 163 -18.26 2.41 4.83
C VAL A 163 -17.43 3.63 4.45
N THR A 164 -16.75 4.23 5.43
CA THR A 164 -15.84 5.34 5.17
C THR A 164 -14.67 4.86 4.31
N PRO A 165 -14.09 5.70 3.43
CA PRO A 165 -12.96 5.31 2.56
C PRO A 165 -11.77 4.70 3.33
N GLN A 166 -11.60 5.09 4.60
CA GLN A 166 -10.60 4.52 5.51
C GLN A 166 -10.84 3.05 5.89
N ALA A 167 -12.11 2.61 5.98
CA ALA A 167 -12.46 1.26 6.40
C ALA A 167 -12.31 0.23 5.25
N GLY A 168 -12.51 0.65 4.00
CA GLY A 168 -12.28 -0.21 2.82
C GLY A 168 -10.80 -0.62 2.64
N MET A 169 -9.88 0.25 3.06
CA MET A 169 -8.42 0.01 3.04
C MET A 169 -7.92 -0.75 4.29
N GLN A 170 -8.81 -1.21 5.17
CA GLN A 170 -8.45 -2.00 6.36
C GLN A 170 -8.92 -3.44 6.26
N GLU A 171 -9.78 -3.73 5.28
CA GLU A 171 -10.29 -5.06 5.00
C GLU A 171 -9.15 -5.96 4.49
N PRO A 172 -8.97 -7.17 5.07
CA PRO A 172 -7.86 -8.06 4.72
C PRO A 172 -7.75 -8.34 3.22
N ILE A 173 -8.85 -8.63 2.53
CA ILE A 173 -8.81 -8.94 1.09
C ILE A 173 -8.38 -7.73 0.26
N SER A 174 -8.90 -6.54 0.59
CA SER A 174 -8.53 -5.29 -0.08
C SER A 174 -7.05 -4.99 0.07
N MET A 175 -6.52 -5.19 1.28
CA MET A 175 -5.11 -4.96 1.57
C MET A 175 -4.17 -6.03 1.03
N LEU A 176 -4.57 -7.31 1.06
CA LEU A 176 -3.81 -8.39 0.41
C LEU A 176 -3.73 -8.13 -1.09
N SER A 177 -4.83 -7.72 -1.71
CA SER A 177 -4.85 -7.43 -3.14
C SER A 177 -3.99 -6.21 -3.51
N ALA A 178 -4.15 -5.09 -2.79
CA ALA A 178 -3.41 -3.86 -3.08
C ALA A 178 -1.91 -3.97 -2.74
N VAL A 179 -1.57 -4.61 -1.63
CA VAL A 179 -0.19 -4.68 -1.13
C VAL A 179 0.47 -5.95 -1.62
N ASN A 180 0.01 -7.12 -1.18
CA ASN A 180 0.69 -8.39 -1.39
C ASN A 180 0.63 -8.92 -2.83
N VAL A 181 -0.48 -8.72 -3.54
CA VAL A 181 -0.57 -9.14 -4.94
C VAL A 181 0.01 -8.04 -5.84
N SER A 182 -0.41 -6.80 -5.62
CA SER A 182 0.07 -5.69 -6.42
C SER A 182 1.44 -5.23 -5.93
N LEU A 183 1.53 -4.36 -4.92
CA LEU A 183 2.77 -3.59 -4.66
C LEU A 183 4.01 -4.46 -4.45
N GLU A 184 3.89 -5.59 -3.76
CA GLU A 184 4.94 -6.61 -3.61
C GLU A 184 5.37 -7.22 -4.97
N GLY A 185 4.43 -7.46 -5.89
CA GLY A 185 4.75 -7.84 -7.28
C GLY A 185 5.58 -6.78 -8.01
N GLY A 186 5.40 -5.50 -7.68
CA GLY A 186 6.27 -4.41 -8.15
C GLY A 186 7.65 -4.44 -7.48
N ALA A 187 7.71 -4.71 -6.18
CA ALA A 187 8.96 -4.89 -5.43
C ALA A 187 9.79 -6.06 -5.98
N LEU A 188 9.15 -7.13 -6.45
CA LEU A 188 9.81 -8.27 -7.10
C LEU A 188 10.64 -7.83 -8.33
N LEU A 189 10.09 -6.94 -9.16
CA LEU A 189 10.80 -6.36 -10.31
C LEU A 189 11.90 -5.39 -9.88
N LEU A 190 11.66 -4.64 -8.82
CA LEU A 190 12.64 -3.72 -8.25
C LEU A 190 13.87 -4.47 -7.75
N PHE A 191 13.70 -5.45 -6.86
CA PHE A 191 14.80 -6.19 -6.26
C PHE A 191 15.57 -7.00 -7.30
N LYS A 192 14.89 -7.73 -8.18
CA LYS A 192 15.54 -8.45 -9.28
C LYS A 192 16.36 -7.52 -10.15
N GLY A 193 15.78 -6.40 -10.60
CA GLY A 193 16.49 -5.44 -11.44
C GLY A 193 17.65 -4.73 -10.73
N THR A 194 17.56 -4.56 -9.41
CA THR A 194 18.63 -3.95 -8.60
C THR A 194 19.76 -4.94 -8.33
N SER A 195 19.44 -6.22 -8.12
CA SER A 195 20.42 -7.30 -8.04
C SER A 195 21.19 -7.46 -9.36
N GLU A 196 20.47 -7.50 -10.49
CA GLU A 196 21.06 -7.54 -11.84
C GLU A 196 21.94 -6.33 -12.13
N LEU A 197 21.55 -5.14 -11.64
CA LEU A 197 22.39 -3.94 -11.70
C LEU A 197 23.68 -4.14 -10.91
N GLY A 198 23.61 -4.64 -9.67
CA GLY A 198 24.76 -4.96 -8.84
C GLY A 198 25.75 -5.86 -9.58
N ALA A 199 25.27 -6.97 -10.14
CA ALA A 199 26.07 -7.89 -10.94
C ALA A 199 26.72 -7.18 -12.15
N LYS A 200 25.95 -6.36 -12.87
CA LYS A 200 26.41 -5.62 -14.06
C LYS A 200 27.55 -4.65 -13.75
N ILE A 201 27.50 -3.96 -12.60
CA ILE A 201 28.49 -2.94 -12.21
C ILE A 201 29.60 -3.47 -11.31
N GLY A 202 29.59 -4.78 -11.01
CA GLY A 202 30.57 -5.42 -10.11
C GLY A 202 30.40 -5.05 -8.64
N ASP A 203 29.17 -4.72 -8.21
CA ASP A 203 28.82 -4.45 -6.82
C ASP A 203 28.18 -5.68 -6.17
N GLU A 204 29.03 -6.58 -5.66
CA GLU A 204 28.59 -7.84 -5.04
C GLU A 204 27.73 -7.64 -3.78
N LEU A 205 27.87 -6.51 -3.08
CA LEU A 205 27.06 -6.22 -1.91
C LEU A 205 25.62 -5.85 -2.32
N MET A 206 25.48 -5.01 -3.35
CA MET A 206 24.18 -4.69 -3.95
C MET A 206 23.50 -5.94 -4.51
N GLU A 207 24.25 -6.73 -5.30
CA GLU A 207 23.76 -7.94 -5.94
C GLU A 207 23.16 -8.91 -4.93
N HIS A 208 23.95 -9.34 -3.94
CA HIS A 208 23.51 -10.33 -2.96
C HIS A 208 22.42 -9.78 -2.04
N CYS A 209 22.52 -8.51 -1.61
CA CYS A 209 21.50 -7.90 -0.76
C CYS A 209 20.11 -7.98 -1.40
N PHE A 210 20.01 -7.57 -2.67
CA PHE A 210 18.72 -7.52 -3.34
C PHE A 210 18.31 -8.86 -3.97
N ASP A 211 19.23 -9.80 -4.19
CA ASP A 211 18.87 -11.20 -4.50
C ASP A 211 18.19 -11.89 -3.30
N TYR A 212 18.71 -11.68 -2.08
CA TYR A 212 18.08 -12.21 -0.88
C TYR A 212 16.70 -11.61 -0.63
N ASN A 213 16.55 -10.28 -0.79
CA ASN A 213 15.22 -9.66 -0.69
C ASN A 213 14.27 -10.20 -1.77
N TRP A 214 14.76 -10.39 -3.00
CA TRP A 214 13.96 -10.93 -4.09
C TRP A 214 13.43 -12.34 -3.78
N ALA A 215 14.25 -13.20 -3.14
CA ALA A 215 13.83 -14.53 -2.74
C ALA A 215 12.66 -14.52 -1.74
N ASP A 216 12.61 -13.55 -0.83
CA ASP A 216 11.52 -13.38 0.12
C ASP A 216 10.28 -12.81 -0.55
N GLU A 217 10.46 -11.90 -1.50
CA GLU A 217 9.39 -11.24 -2.23
C GLU A 217 8.54 -12.24 -3.06
N VAL A 218 9.18 -13.31 -3.55
CA VAL A 218 8.47 -14.47 -4.14
C VAL A 218 7.50 -15.10 -3.14
N THR A 219 7.89 -15.17 -1.86
CA THR A 219 7.01 -15.67 -0.79
C THR A 219 5.92 -14.66 -0.45
N HIS A 220 6.22 -13.35 -0.42
CA HIS A 220 5.24 -12.29 -0.13
C HIS A 220 4.09 -12.26 -1.14
N THR A 221 4.42 -12.39 -2.42
CA THR A 221 3.46 -12.48 -3.52
C THR A 221 2.64 -13.78 -3.44
N ALA A 222 3.29 -14.91 -3.17
CA ALA A 222 2.60 -16.19 -2.99
C ALA A 222 1.63 -16.18 -1.79
N ILE A 223 1.97 -15.49 -0.69
CA ILE A 223 1.06 -15.26 0.44
C ILE A 223 -0.18 -14.49 -0.02
N GLY A 224 -0.01 -13.42 -0.79
CA GLY A 224 -1.10 -12.62 -1.36
C GLY A 224 -2.06 -13.49 -2.17
N ASP A 225 -1.53 -14.18 -3.19
CA ASP A 225 -2.31 -15.02 -4.09
C ASP A 225 -3.07 -16.13 -3.36
N TYR A 226 -2.40 -16.81 -2.42
CA TYR A 226 -3.00 -17.90 -1.67
C TYR A 226 -4.16 -17.41 -0.80
N PHE A 227 -3.97 -16.34 -0.03
CA PHE A 227 -4.98 -15.88 0.90
C PHE A 227 -6.10 -15.08 0.23
N VAL A 228 -5.86 -14.39 -0.89
CA VAL A 228 -6.95 -13.81 -1.68
C VAL A 228 -7.90 -14.92 -2.14
N LYS A 229 -7.36 -15.99 -2.75
CA LYS A 229 -8.17 -17.13 -3.19
C LYS A 229 -8.90 -17.82 -2.04
N LEU A 230 -8.22 -18.06 -0.92
CA LEU A 230 -8.82 -18.70 0.24
C LEU A 230 -9.95 -17.88 0.85
N LEU A 231 -9.79 -16.55 0.92
CA LEU A 231 -10.83 -15.68 1.48
C LEU A 231 -12.02 -15.52 0.53
N SER A 232 -11.83 -15.72 -0.77
CA SER A 232 -12.86 -15.56 -1.80
C SER A 232 -13.46 -16.87 -2.34
N GLU A 233 -13.04 -18.05 -1.87
CA GLU A 233 -13.33 -19.38 -2.46
C GLU A 233 -14.81 -19.62 -2.79
N ASP A 234 -15.72 -19.11 -1.97
CA ASP A 234 -17.18 -19.19 -2.17
C ASP A 234 -17.87 -17.81 -2.19
N ASN A 235 -17.11 -16.75 -2.47
CA ASN A 235 -17.61 -15.38 -2.44
C ASN A 235 -17.21 -14.60 -3.70
N PRO A 236 -17.98 -14.72 -4.79
CA PRO A 236 -17.69 -14.07 -6.07
C PRO A 236 -17.63 -12.53 -5.98
N GLU A 237 -18.42 -11.91 -5.09
CA GLU A 237 -18.36 -10.46 -4.88
C GLU A 237 -17.02 -10.04 -4.25
N MET A 238 -16.50 -10.86 -3.34
CA MET A 238 -15.21 -10.62 -2.70
C MET A 238 -14.05 -10.83 -3.67
N GLU A 239 -14.13 -11.85 -4.52
CA GLU A 239 -13.17 -12.09 -5.60
C GLU A 239 -13.14 -10.91 -6.59
N GLN A 240 -14.32 -10.46 -7.06
CA GLN A 240 -14.42 -9.30 -7.96
C GLN A 240 -13.85 -8.03 -7.33
N ARG A 241 -14.08 -7.82 -6.03
CA ARG A 241 -13.49 -6.70 -5.29
C ARG A 241 -11.96 -6.78 -5.28
N ALA A 242 -11.38 -7.95 -4.98
CA ALA A 242 -9.94 -8.14 -5.00
C ALA A 242 -9.37 -7.83 -6.40
N LEU A 243 -9.93 -8.43 -7.45
CA LEU A 243 -9.52 -8.18 -8.83
C LEU A 243 -9.58 -6.69 -9.20
N ARG A 244 -10.66 -5.99 -8.80
CA ARG A 244 -10.78 -4.55 -9.03
C ARG A 244 -9.68 -3.76 -8.34
N ILE A 245 -9.40 -4.07 -7.07
CA ILE A 245 -8.36 -3.39 -6.31
C ILE A 245 -6.99 -3.65 -6.93
N HIS A 246 -6.70 -4.90 -7.29
CA HIS A 246 -5.47 -5.25 -8.00
C HIS A 246 -5.34 -4.43 -9.29
N ALA A 247 -6.35 -4.43 -10.15
CA ALA A 247 -6.34 -3.63 -11.37
C ALA A 247 -6.11 -2.14 -11.09
N MET A 248 -6.72 -1.58 -10.04
CA MET A 248 -6.57 -0.14 -9.71
C MET A 248 -5.14 0.15 -9.25
N SER A 249 -4.56 -0.75 -8.47
CA SER A 249 -3.18 -0.67 -8.01
C SER A 249 -2.20 -0.83 -9.16
N GLU A 250 -2.41 -1.76 -10.09
CA GLU A 250 -1.59 -1.88 -11.30
C GLU A 250 -1.64 -0.60 -12.13
N TYR A 251 -2.86 -0.12 -12.46
CA TYR A 251 -3.06 1.12 -13.21
C TYR A 251 -2.27 2.30 -12.64
N GLY A 252 -2.26 2.45 -11.31
CA GLY A 252 -1.58 3.53 -10.62
C GLY A 252 -0.04 3.45 -10.65
N ARG A 253 0.53 2.27 -10.94
CA ARG A 253 1.99 2.03 -10.93
C ARG A 253 2.62 2.08 -12.31
N THR A 254 1.89 1.70 -13.34
CA THR A 254 2.44 1.45 -14.67
C THR A 254 2.28 2.66 -15.60
N ARG A 255 3.36 2.94 -16.36
CA ARG A 255 3.24 3.36 -17.76
C ARG A 255 2.85 2.10 -18.55
N LEU A 256 1.57 1.71 -18.48
CA LEU A 256 1.04 0.55 -19.20
C LEU A 256 1.38 0.69 -20.68
N ASP A 257 1.67 -0.42 -21.37
CA ASP A 257 1.65 -0.39 -22.83
C ASP A 257 0.21 -0.14 -23.32
N GLU A 258 0.05 0.23 -24.59
CA GLU A 258 -1.27 0.57 -25.12
C GLU A 258 -2.27 -0.60 -24.99
N THR A 259 -1.81 -1.85 -25.10
CA THR A 259 -2.69 -3.02 -25.04
C THR A 259 -3.16 -3.26 -23.61
N GLN A 260 -2.25 -3.25 -22.65
CA GLN A 260 -2.56 -3.40 -21.22
C GLN A 260 -3.41 -2.24 -20.70
N THR A 261 -3.22 -1.03 -21.25
CA THR A 261 -4.04 0.15 -20.92
C THR A 261 -5.49 -0.05 -21.36
N GLU A 262 -5.70 -0.49 -22.60
CA GLU A 262 -7.05 -0.69 -23.13
C GLU A 262 -7.76 -1.86 -22.44
N GLU A 263 -7.09 -2.98 -22.18
CA GLU A 263 -7.65 -4.10 -21.42
C GLU A 263 -8.11 -3.67 -20.01
N LEU A 264 -7.31 -2.86 -19.32
CA LEU A 264 -7.68 -2.34 -17.99
C LEU A 264 -8.85 -1.36 -18.07
N LYS A 265 -8.87 -0.47 -19.08
CA LYS A 265 -9.97 0.48 -19.30
C LYS A 265 -11.28 -0.24 -19.58
N GLU A 266 -11.26 -1.27 -20.42
CA GLU A 266 -12.43 -2.11 -20.71
C GLU A 266 -12.93 -2.79 -19.43
N PHE A 267 -12.02 -3.39 -18.66
CA PHE A 267 -12.36 -3.99 -17.36
C PHE A 267 -13.02 -2.99 -16.41
N PHE A 268 -12.49 -1.76 -16.29
CA PHE A 268 -13.09 -0.72 -15.46
C PHE A 268 -14.41 -0.19 -15.99
N ALA A 269 -14.56 -0.03 -17.31
CA ALA A 269 -15.81 0.41 -17.93
C ALA A 269 -16.94 -0.58 -17.60
N ASP A 270 -16.69 -1.88 -17.80
CA ASP A 270 -17.64 -2.95 -17.48
C ASP A 270 -17.96 -3.00 -15.97
N GLU A 271 -17.01 -2.70 -15.11
CA GLU A 271 -17.22 -2.69 -13.66
C GLU A 271 -17.94 -1.43 -13.16
N PHE A 272 -17.66 -0.26 -13.72
CA PHE A 272 -18.42 0.96 -13.41
C PHE A 272 -19.87 0.84 -13.87
N GLU A 273 -20.11 0.19 -15.01
CA GLU A 273 -21.45 -0.10 -15.50
C GLU A 273 -22.18 -1.10 -14.58
N ARG A 274 -21.51 -2.20 -14.19
CA ARG A 274 -22.06 -3.18 -13.23
C ARG A 274 -22.32 -2.59 -11.85
N ALA A 275 -21.41 -1.78 -11.31
CA ALA A 275 -21.58 -1.10 -10.03
C ALA A 275 -22.72 -0.07 -10.08
N SER A 276 -22.85 0.66 -11.19
CA SER A 276 -23.97 1.59 -11.42
C SER A 276 -25.30 0.84 -11.56
N ALA A 277 -25.32 -0.31 -12.23
CA ALA A 277 -26.49 -1.17 -12.36
C ALA A 277 -26.92 -1.81 -11.03
N ALA A 278 -25.97 -2.25 -10.20
CA ALA A 278 -26.25 -2.78 -8.87
C ALA A 278 -26.83 -1.71 -7.92
N LEU A 279 -26.32 -0.47 -8.01
CA LEU A 279 -26.86 0.67 -7.26
C LEU A 279 -28.24 1.09 -7.77
N ALA A 280 -28.48 1.07 -9.08
CA ALA A 280 -29.79 1.36 -9.68
C ALA A 280 -30.83 0.24 -9.43
N GLY A 281 -30.40 -1.02 -9.33
CA GLY A 281 -31.25 -2.18 -9.06
C GLY A 281 -31.71 -2.31 -7.61
N SER A 282 -31.09 -1.57 -6.68
CA SER A 282 -31.51 -1.50 -5.27
C SER A 282 -32.67 -0.51 -5.02
N GLY A 283 -33.34 -0.07 -6.08
CA GLY A 283 -34.59 0.68 -6.04
C GLY A 283 -35.74 -0.20 -5.51
N TYR A 284 -36.11 0.04 -4.25
CA TYR A 284 -37.35 -0.39 -3.61
C TYR A 284 -38.51 -0.53 -4.63
N ALA A 285 -38.89 -1.78 -4.93
CA ALA A 285 -40.13 -2.07 -5.62
C ALA A 285 -41.28 -1.60 -4.72
N GLN A 286 -41.85 -0.44 -5.05
CA GLN A 286 -43.08 0.06 -4.43
C GLN A 286 -44.24 -0.81 -4.93
N GLN A 287 -44.39 -2.00 -4.33
CA GLN A 287 -45.60 -2.81 -4.49
C GLN A 287 -46.76 -2.04 -3.88
N GLY A 288 -47.72 -1.70 -4.74
CA GLY A 288 -48.97 -1.08 -4.35
C GLY A 288 -49.77 -1.99 -3.43
N HIS A 289 -50.22 -1.43 -2.32
CA HIS A 289 -51.45 -1.88 -1.67
C HIS A 289 -52.43 -0.72 -1.66
N GLY A 290 -53.51 -0.89 -2.41
CA GLY A 290 -54.64 0.02 -2.44
C GLY A 290 -55.34 0.02 -1.08
N ALA A 291 -55.58 1.22 -0.55
CA ALA A 291 -56.52 1.44 0.53
C ALA A 291 -57.94 1.38 -0.06
N LYS A 292 -58.71 0.37 0.36
CA LYS A 292 -60.17 0.38 0.32
C LYS A 292 -60.67 0.13 1.74
N ASP A 293 -61.42 1.11 2.24
CA ASP A 293 -62.51 1.10 3.22
C ASP A 293 -62.50 0.11 4.38
N ALA A 294 -62.58 0.63 5.61
CA ALA A 294 -63.79 0.58 6.43
C ALA A 294 -63.51 1.04 7.88
N SER A 295 -64.18 2.10 8.33
CA SER A 295 -64.53 2.26 9.74
C SER A 295 -65.87 2.95 9.84
N GLU A 296 -66.91 2.13 9.98
CA GLU A 296 -68.23 2.53 10.46
C GLU A 296 -68.21 2.78 11.97
N ASP A 297 -69.16 3.62 12.36
CA ASP A 297 -69.59 4.01 13.69
C ASP A 297 -69.73 2.88 14.73
N ALA A 298 -69.41 3.21 15.98
CA ALA A 298 -70.23 2.79 17.12
C ALA A 298 -70.07 3.76 18.31
N ALA A 299 -71.18 4.41 18.67
CA ALA A 299 -71.35 5.31 19.80
C ALA A 299 -71.42 4.56 21.15
N SER A 300 -71.00 5.22 22.24
CA SER A 300 -71.73 5.31 23.54
C SER A 300 -70.86 5.94 24.63
N GLY A 301 -71.38 6.97 25.29
CA GLY A 301 -70.79 7.62 26.47
C GLY A 301 -70.86 9.14 26.43
#